data_AF-A0A914NGQ9-F1
#
_entry.id   AF-A0A914NGQ9-F1
#
_cell.length_a   1.000
_cell.length_b   1.000
_cell.length_c   1.000
_cell.angle_alpha   90.00
_cell.angle_beta   90.00
_cell.angle_gamma   90.00
#
_symmetry.space_group_name_H-M   'P 1'
#
loop_
_entity.id
_entity.type
_entity.pdbx_description
1 polymer ?
#
loop_
_entity_poly.entity_id
_entity_poly.type
_entity_poly.pdbx_seq_one_letter_code
_entity_poly.pdbx_strand_id
1 'polypeptide(L)' 'MRRFGLLSMRTLGVGKAGMEKQFKEDINEMINKLSNQVLLNNGENINLQLYIDRLIGSTINRVLFGFAFNDCWIVQC' A
#
# COMPACT_ATOMS: atom_id res chain seq x y z
N MET A 1 24.44 11.05 -1.70
CA MET A 1 23.25 10.25 -1.35
C MET A 1 22.02 10.52 -2.24
N ARG A 2 21.57 11.78 -2.43
CA ARG A 2 20.37 12.11 -3.25
C ARG A 2 20.39 11.57 -4.70
N ARG A 3 21.50 11.73 -5.43
CA ARG A 3 21.61 11.26 -6.83
C ARG A 3 21.52 9.74 -6.94
N PHE A 4 22.13 9.02 -6.00
CA PHE A 4 22.08 7.56 -5.96
C PHE A 4 20.65 7.06 -5.73
N GLY A 5 19.95 7.59 -4.71
CA GLY A 5 18.57 7.19 -4.42
C GLY A 5 17.61 7.40 -5.59
N LEU A 6 17.70 8.56 -6.27
CA LEU A 6 16.85 8.84 -7.44
C LEU A 6 17.10 7.88 -8.61
N LEU A 7 18.37 7.54 -8.86
CA LEU A 7 18.73 6.58 -9.91
C LEU A 7 18.26 5.17 -9.54
N SER A 8 18.49 4.74 -8.29
CA SER A 8 18.04 3.44 -7.80
C SER A 8 16.52 3.28 -7.89
N MET A 9 15.74 4.28 -7.45
CA MET A 9 14.28 4.25 -7.54
C MET A 9 13.79 4.12 -8.99
N ARG A 10 14.38 4.86 -9.93
CA ARG A 10 14.04 4.77 -11.35
C ARG A 10 14.37 3.37 -11.93
N THR A 11 15.49 2.79 -11.51
CA THR A 11 15.87 1.42 -11.88
C THR A 11 14.89 0.38 -11.34
N LEU A 12 14.44 0.55 -10.09
CA LEU A 12 13.44 -0.31 -9.42
C LEU A 12 12.02 -0.17 -10.00
N GLY A 13 11.82 0.75 -10.96
CA GLY A 13 10.56 0.90 -11.68
C GLY A 13 9.70 2.08 -11.23
N VAL A 14 10.22 2.94 -10.34
CA VAL A 14 9.54 4.18 -9.96
C VAL A 14 9.41 5.11 -11.16
N GLY A 15 8.17 5.44 -11.50
CA GLY A 15 7.81 6.23 -12.69
C GLY A 15 7.53 5.41 -13.95
N LYS A 16 7.53 4.07 -13.89
CA LYS A 16 7.08 3.21 -15.00
C LYS A 16 5.60 2.85 -14.84
N ALA A 17 4.91 2.68 -15.97
CA ALA A 17 3.49 2.33 -16.00
C ALA A 17 3.14 1.03 -15.23
N GLY A 18 4.07 0.07 -15.17
CA GLY A 18 3.87 -1.17 -14.40
C GLY A 18 3.68 -0.92 -12.91
N MET A 19 4.43 0.01 -12.34
CA MET A 19 4.34 0.34 -10.91
C MET A 19 3.09 1.17 -10.60
N GLU A 20 2.69 2.06 -11.52
CA GLU A 20 1.42 2.78 -11.41
C GLU A 20 0.21 1.84 -11.42
N LYS A 21 0.23 0.81 -12.29
CA LYS A 21 -0.82 -0.22 -12.32
C LYS A 21 -0.93 -0.95 -10.99
N GLN A 22 0.19 -1.41 -10.43
CA GLN A 22 0.22 -2.09 -9.13
C GLN A 22 -0.26 -1.18 -8.00
N PHE A 23 0.12 0.10 -8.03
CA PHE A 23 -0.35 1.07 -7.04
C PHE A 23 -1.87 1.29 -7.12
N LYS A 24 -2.44 1.33 -8.33
CA LYS A 24 -3.90 1.39 -8.51
C LYS A 24 -4.60 0.13 -7.98
N GLU A 25 -4.01 -1.05 -8.20
CA GLU A 25 -4.54 -2.31 -7.66
C GLU A 25 -4.54 -2.28 -6.12
N ASP A 26 -3.45 -1.83 -5.50
CA ASP A 26 -3.33 -1.71 -4.04
C ASP A 26 -4.37 -0.70 -3.45
N ILE A 27 -4.62 0.42 -4.15
CA ILE A 27 -5.67 1.38 -3.76
C ILE A 27 -7.06 0.75 -3.88
N ASN A 28 -7.35 0.06 -4.98
CA ASN A 28 -8.64 -0.60 -5.17
C ASN A 28 -8.88 -1.66 -4.09
N GLU A 29 -7.84 -2.42 -3.72
CA GLU A 29 -7.92 -3.37 -2.62
C GLU A 29 -8.22 -2.67 -1.28
N MET A 30 -7.55 -1.54 -0.99
CA MET A 30 -7.81 -0.73 0.21
C MET A 30 -9.26 -0.22 0.23
N ILE A 31 -9.78 0.29 -0.88
CA ILE A 31 -11.17 0.78 -0.99
C ILE A 31 -12.16 -0.36 -0.76
N ASN A 32 -11.90 -1.54 -1.33
CA ASN A 32 -12.75 -2.72 -1.10
C ASN A 32 -12.74 -3.13 0.38
N LYS A 33 -11.57 -3.13 1.04
CA LYS A 33 -11.46 -3.41 2.48
C LYS A 33 -12.23 -2.37 3.31
N LEU A 34 -12.11 -1.08 2.98
CA LEU A 34 -12.85 -0.01 3.64
C LEU A 34 -14.37 -0.17 3.44
N SER A 35 -14.83 -0.41 2.20
CA SER A 35 -16.25 -0.61 1.92
C SER A 35 -16.83 -1.79 2.68
N ASN A 36 -16.12 -2.92 2.75
CA ASN A 36 -16.54 -4.08 3.53
C ASN A 36 -16.64 -3.75 5.03
N GLN A 37 -15.68 -3.00 5.57
CA GLN A 37 -15.68 -2.58 6.98
C GLN A 37 -16.82 -1.60 7.30
N VAL A 38 -17.16 -0.68 6.39
CA VAL A 38 -18.33 0.20 6.54
C VAL A 38 -19.63 -0.61 6.62
N LEU A 39 -19.77 -1.61 5.74
CA LEU A 39 -20.95 -2.49 5.70
C LEU A 39 -21.08 -3.34 6.96
N LEU A 40 -19.97 -3.81 7.53
CA LEU A 40 -19.95 -4.63 8.74
C LEU A 40 -20.20 -3.83 10.02
N ASN A 41 -19.69 -2.60 10.09
CA ASN A 41 -19.77 -1.78 11.31
C ASN A 41 -20.98 -0.82 11.32
N ASN A 42 -22.01 -1.06 10.50
CA ASN A 42 -23.24 -0.23 10.43
C ASN A 42 -22.98 1.29 10.29
N GLY A 43 -21.88 1.69 9.64
CA GLY A 43 -21.53 3.11 9.46
C GLY A 43 -20.78 3.76 10.65
N GLU A 44 -20.18 2.97 11.55
CA GLU A 44 -19.26 3.52 12.55
C GLU A 44 -18.02 4.20 11.94
N ASN A 45 -17.38 5.02 12.76
CA ASN A 45 -16.24 5.85 12.41
C ASN A 45 -14.99 4.98 12.15
N ILE A 46 -14.64 4.79 10.87
CA ILE A 46 -13.45 4.03 10.48
C ILE A 46 -12.21 4.90 10.58
N ASN A 47 -11.21 4.42 11.32
CA ASN A 47 -9.90 5.07 11.35
C ASN A 47 -9.14 4.82 10.03
N LEU A 48 -9.23 5.80 9.12
CA LEU A 48 -8.57 5.81 7.82
C LEU A 48 -7.04 5.84 7.91
N GLN A 49 -6.47 6.36 9.00
CA GLN A 49 -5.03 6.54 9.16
C GLN A 49 -4.28 5.22 8.98
N LEU A 50 -4.78 4.16 9.62
CA LEU A 50 -4.16 2.83 9.55
C LEU A 50 -4.15 2.24 8.14
N TYR A 51 -5.20 2.48 7.36
CA TYR A 51 -5.30 2.01 5.98
C TYR A 51 -4.32 2.75 5.07
N ILE A 52 -4.19 4.07 5.25
CA ILE A 52 -3.27 4.91 4.47
C ILE A 52 -1.82 4.55 4.80
N ASP A 53 -1.47 4.45 6.08
CA ASP A 53 -0.11 4.09 6.52
C ASP A 53 0.28 2.70 5.99
N ARG A 54 -0.67 1.77 5.96
CA ARG A 54 -0.48 0.44 5.39
C ARG A 54 -0.26 0.49 3.87
N LEU A 55 -1.06 1.27 3.13
CA LEU A 55 -0.91 1.42 1.68
C LEU A 55 0.48 1.99 1.33
N ILE A 56 0.88 3.07 2.01
CA ILE A 56 2.17 3.72 1.80
C ILE A 56 3.31 2.76 2.17
N GLY A 57 3.21 2.10 3.32
CA GLY A 57 4.20 1.12 3.79
C GLY A 57 4.39 -0.02 2.79
N SER A 58 3.30 -0.62 2.30
CA SER A 58 3.34 -1.67 1.27
C SER A 58 3.94 -1.19 -0.04
N THR A 59 3.61 0.03 -0.48
CA THR A 59 4.14 0.61 -1.71
C THR A 59 5.66 0.78 -1.63
N ILE A 60 6.16 1.32 -0.52
CA ILE A 60 7.60 1.52 -0.29
C ILE A 60 8.31 0.16 -0.19
N ASN A 61 7.75 -0.79 0.55
CA ASN A 61 8.34 -2.12 0.70
C ASN A 61 8.42 -2.84 -0.65
N ARG A 62 7.42 -2.69 -1.51
CA ARG A 62 7.43 -3.27 -2.85
C ARG A 62 8.53 -2.66 -3.71
N VAL A 63 8.76 -1.35 -3.61
CA VAL A 63 9.84 -0.69 -4.34
C VAL A 63 11.21 -1.15 -3.84
N LEU A 64 11.41 -1.29 -2.52
CA LEU A 64 12.71 -1.62 -1.93
C LEU A 64 13.04 -3.12 -1.97
N PHE A 65 12.06 -3.98 -1.71
CA PHE A 65 12.24 -5.42 -1.50
C PHE A 65 11.47 -6.29 -2.49
N GLY A 66 10.59 -5.72 -3.31
CA GLY A 66 9.83 -6.46 -4.33
C GLY A 66 8.52 -7.09 -3.84
N PHE A 67 8.17 -6.95 -2.56
CA PHE A 67 6.93 -7.49 -1.99
C PHE A 67 6.21 -6.48 -1.08
N ALA A 68 4.89 -6.60 -0.95
CA ALA A 68 4.07 -5.79 -0.06
C ALA A 68 3.92 -6.42 1.33
N PHE A 69 3.39 -5.67 2.31
CA PHE A 69 3.08 -6.21 3.62
C PHE A 69 1.89 -7.18 3.56
N ASN A 70 2.14 -8.44 3.90
CA ASN A 70 1.08 -9.44 4.08
C ASN A 70 0.29 -9.17 5.38
N ASP A 71 -1.03 -9.37 5.34
CA ASP A 71 -1.95 -9.25 6.48
C ASP A 71 -1.67 -10.25 7.62
N CYS A 72 -0.81 -11.24 7.39
CA CYS A 72 -0.52 -12.32 8.34
C CYS A 72 0.06 -11.86 9.69
N TRP A 73 0.58 -10.63 9.79
CA TRP A 73 1.21 -10.13 11.02
C TRP A 73 0.28 -9.32 11.93
N ILE A 74 -0.97 -9.05 11.52
CA ILE A 74 -1.91 -8.22 12.32
C ILE A 74 -2.97 -9.06 13.05
N VAL A 75 -3.12 -10.35 12.73
CA VAL A 75 -4.13 -11.23 13.36
C VAL A 75 -3.54 -12.15 14.45
N GLN A 76 -2.37 -11.81 14.99
CA GLN A 76 -1.90 -12.35 16.28
C GLN A 76 -1.74 -11.20 17.27
N CYS A 77 -2.89 -10.76 17.80
CA CYS A 77 -3.12 -10.30 19.18
C CYS A 77 -4.59 -9.85 19.29
#